data_AF-C6XHP0-F1
#
_entry.id   AF-C6XHP0-F1
#
_cell.length_a   1.000
_cell.length_b   1.000
_cell.length_c   1.000
_cell.angle_alpha   90.00
_cell.angle_beta   90.00
_cell.angle_gamma   90.00
#
_symmetry.space_group_name_H-M   'P 1'
#
loop_
_entity.id
_entity.type
_entity.pdbx_description
1 polymer ?
#
loop_
_entity_poly.entity_id
_entity_poly.type
_entity_poly.pdbx_seq_one_letter_code
_entity_poly.pdbx_strand_id
1 'polypeptide(L)'
;MPAIIQTVKSIIIELFHCIYPSICPIYSRIINLRFCLCGHCWSKIHFITATEHILKNNKDNIDKDPLKSMQKDLPLTQIRSVTLYCDMSCVLVRLLKYHDRTDLAIMMAQWMFRVLEKI
;
A
#
# COMPACT_ATOMS: atom_id res chain seq x y z
N MET A 1 -9.33 -26.50 27.71
CA MET A 1 -8.38 -25.49 28.22
C MET A 1 -7.85 -24.46 27.19
N PRO A 2 -7.84 -24.65 25.85
CA PRO A 2 -7.30 -23.62 24.95
C PRO A 2 -8.23 -22.40 24.78
N ALA A 3 -9.55 -22.59 24.90
CA ALA A 3 -10.53 -21.52 24.71
C ALA A 3 -10.45 -20.39 25.76
N ILE A 4 -10.16 -20.74 27.03
CA ILE A 4 -10.05 -19.77 28.13
C ILE A 4 -8.80 -18.89 27.96
N ILE A 5 -7.69 -19.48 27.49
CA ILE A 5 -6.46 -18.73 27.22
C ILE A 5 -6.66 -17.74 26.08
N GLN A 6 -7.48 -18.10 25.08
CA GLN A 6 -7.80 -17.25 23.94
C GLN A 6 -8.67 -16.04 24.31
N THR A 7 -9.69 -16.22 25.16
CA THR A 7 -10.54 -15.12 25.64
C THR A 7 -9.81 -14.17 26.58
N VAL A 8 -8.97 -14.70 27.48
CA VAL A 8 -8.12 -13.85 28.34
C VAL A 8 -7.18 -13.01 27.47
N LYS A 9 -6.58 -13.60 26.43
CA LYS A 9 -5.70 -12.89 25.50
C LYS A 9 -6.43 -11.77 24.75
N SER A 10 -7.65 -11.99 24.26
CA SER A 10 -8.40 -10.96 23.54
C SER A 10 -8.80 -9.79 24.46
N ILE A 11 -9.24 -10.08 25.69
CA ILE A 11 -9.60 -9.05 26.68
C ILE A 11 -8.40 -8.17 27.03
N ILE A 12 -7.22 -8.78 27.23
CA ILE A 12 -5.98 -8.04 27.51
C ILE A 12 -5.63 -7.13 26.33
N ILE A 13 -5.72 -7.63 25.09
CA ILE A 13 -5.42 -6.84 23.89
C ILE A 13 -6.35 -5.62 23.79
N GLU A 14 -7.66 -5.81 23.97
CA GLU A 14 -8.65 -4.72 23.95
C GLU A 14 -8.38 -3.66 25.03
N LEU A 15 -8.05 -4.09 26.25
CA LEU A 15 -7.63 -3.19 27.32
C LEU A 15 -6.40 -2.37 26.95
N PHE A 16 -5.39 -3.01 26.34
CA PHE A 16 -4.20 -2.32 25.84
C PHE A 16 -4.53 -1.30 24.75
N HIS A 17 -5.46 -1.59 23.84
CA HIS A 17 -5.88 -0.64 22.81
C HIS A 17 -6.62 0.57 23.40
N CYS A 18 -7.32 0.40 24.51
CA CYS A 18 -7.98 1.50 25.21
C CYS A 18 -6.96 2.45 25.88
N ILE A 19 -5.91 1.88 26.49
CA ILE A 19 -4.85 2.65 27.18
C ILE A 19 -3.87 3.26 26.17
N TYR A 20 -3.56 2.54 25.10
CA TYR A 20 -2.66 2.96 24.03
C TYR A 20 -3.43 3.07 22.72
N PRO A 21 -4.16 4.19 22.51
CA PRO A 21 -4.94 4.38 21.30
C PRO A 21 -4.02 4.33 20.09
N SER A 22 -4.54 3.74 19.01
CA SER A 22 -3.81 3.74 17.74
C SER A 22 -3.82 5.17 17.19
N ILE A 23 -2.66 5.67 16.78
CA ILE A 23 -2.48 7.05 16.36
C ILE A 23 -2.04 7.08 14.90
N CYS A 24 -2.57 8.03 14.12
CA CYS A 24 -2.13 8.26 12.76
C CYS A 24 -0.65 8.68 12.74
N PRO A 25 0.21 8.02 11.96
CA PRO A 25 1.65 8.27 11.98
C PRO A 25 2.06 9.66 11.47
N ILE A 26 1.16 10.40 10.79
CA ILE A 26 1.47 11.71 10.17
C ILE A 26 0.90 12.87 11.01
N TYR A 27 -0.41 12.84 11.29
CA TYR A 27 -1.12 13.96 11.95
C TYR A 27 -1.52 13.67 13.40
N SER A 28 -1.03 12.55 13.97
CA SER A 28 -1.30 12.13 15.35
C SER A 28 -2.77 12.08 15.80
N ARG A 29 -3.72 11.94 14.85
CA ARG A 29 -5.14 11.72 15.15
C ARG A 29 -5.41 10.30 15.61
N ILE A 30 -6.33 10.12 16.55
CA ILE A 30 -6.78 8.80 17.02
C ILE A 30 -7.48 8.06 15.87
N ILE A 31 -7.11 6.81 15.67
CA ILE A 31 -7.65 5.90 14.67
C ILE A 31 -8.12 4.61 15.35
N ASN A 32 -9.13 3.96 14.78
CA ASN A 32 -9.69 2.72 15.33
C ASN A 32 -8.85 1.48 14.95
N LEU A 33 -8.12 1.55 13.85
CA LEU A 33 -7.33 0.44 13.32
C LEU A 33 -5.83 0.70 13.50
N ARG A 34 -5.07 -0.35 13.82
CA ARG A 34 -3.61 -0.32 13.75
C ARG A 34 -3.16 -0.27 12.29
N PHE A 35 -2.00 0.33 12.05
CA PHE A 35 -1.41 0.40 10.71
C PHE A 35 -2.35 1.04 9.68
N CYS A 36 -3.08 2.08 10.07
CA CYS A 36 -4.01 2.81 9.21
C CYS A 36 -3.72 4.31 9.24
N LEU A 37 -4.21 5.00 8.22
CA LEU A 37 -4.20 6.45 8.15
C LEU A 37 -5.54 7.02 8.54
N CYS A 38 -5.56 8.25 9.06
CA CYS A 38 -6.82 8.96 9.24
C CYS A 38 -7.41 9.35 7.87
N GLY A 39 -8.73 9.54 7.81
CA GLY A 39 -9.42 9.86 6.55
C GLY A 39 -8.85 11.07 5.81
N HIS A 40 -8.34 12.08 6.55
CA HIS A 40 -7.70 13.25 5.96
C HIS A 40 -6.39 12.91 5.21
N CYS A 41 -5.53 12.09 5.81
CA CYS A 41 -4.29 11.64 5.17
C CYS A 41 -4.59 10.71 3.99
N TRP A 42 -5.55 9.81 4.19
CA TRP A 42 -5.95 8.84 3.17
C TRP A 42 -6.46 9.52 1.90
N SER A 43 -7.27 10.58 2.05
CA SER A 43 -7.80 11.35 0.92
C SER A 43 -6.73 12.03 0.06
N LYS A 44 -5.50 12.17 0.55
CA LYS A 44 -4.38 12.80 -0.16
C LYS A 44 -3.40 11.77 -0.75
N ILE A 45 -3.75 10.48 -0.72
CA ILE A 45 -2.96 9.44 -1.36
C ILE A 45 -3.53 9.16 -2.74
N HIS A 46 -2.68 9.30 -3.75
CA HIS A 46 -3.03 9.04 -5.14
C HIS A 46 -2.62 7.62 -5.51
N PHE A 47 -3.60 6.73 -5.56
CA PHE A 47 -3.39 5.33 -5.96
C PHE A 47 -3.32 5.22 -7.48
N ILE A 48 -2.28 4.54 -7.97
CA ILE A 48 -2.12 4.22 -9.39
C ILE A 48 -3.04 3.02 -9.66
N THR A 49 -4.18 3.26 -10.28
CA THR A 49 -5.03 2.15 -10.75
C THR A 49 -4.37 1.55 -11.99
N ALA A 50 -4.29 0.22 -12.06
CA ALA A 50 -3.82 -0.43 -13.28
C ALA A 50 -4.77 -0.07 -14.43
N THR A 51 -4.32 0.78 -15.35
CA THR A 51 -5.01 0.98 -16.61
C THR A 51 -4.81 -0.27 -17.45
N GLU A 52 -5.74 -1.21 -17.31
CA GLU A 52 -5.87 -2.41 -18.17
C GLU A 52 -6.00 -2.02 -19.66
N HIS A 53 -6.28 -0.75 -19.94
CA HIS A 53 -6.65 -0.25 -21.26
C HIS A 53 -5.50 0.27 -22.14
N ILE A 54 -4.26 0.42 -21.63
CA ILE A 54 -3.16 0.93 -22.48
C ILE A 54 -2.64 -0.15 -23.45
N LEU A 55 -2.84 -1.43 -23.15
CA LEU A 55 -2.33 -2.55 -23.96
C LEU A 55 -3.26 -3.01 -25.09
N LYS A 56 -4.51 -2.51 -25.17
CA LYS A 56 -5.48 -3.00 -26.16
C LYS A 56 -5.50 -2.19 -27.48
N ASN A 57 -4.86 -1.02 -27.54
CA ASN A 57 -5.09 -0.08 -28.63
C ASN A 57 -4.05 -0.08 -29.78
N ASN A 58 -3.17 -1.09 -29.88
CA ASN A 58 -2.16 -1.17 -30.94
C ASN A 58 -2.17 -2.52 -31.68
N LYS A 59 -3.34 -3.11 -31.93
CA LYS A 59 -3.42 -4.29 -32.82
C LYS A 59 -3.69 -3.94 -34.28
N ASP A 60 -4.21 -2.74 -34.57
CA ASP A 60 -4.57 -2.36 -35.92
C ASP A 60 -3.81 -1.10 -36.32
N ASN A 61 -2.52 -1.25 -36.67
CA ASN A 61 -1.87 -0.54 -37.79
C ASN A 61 -0.34 -0.59 -37.73
N ILE A 62 0.25 -0.72 -38.94
CA ILE A 62 1.59 -0.31 -39.35
C ILE A 62 2.72 -1.35 -39.14
N ASP A 63 2.87 -2.13 -40.21
CA ASP A 63 4.07 -2.24 -41.06
C ASP A 63 5.42 -1.78 -40.45
N LYS A 64 6.38 -2.70 -40.55
CA LYS A 64 7.83 -2.51 -40.74
C LYS A 64 8.48 -1.29 -40.07
N ASP A 65 8.94 -1.49 -38.84
CA ASP A 65 10.12 -0.76 -38.31
C ASP A 65 10.92 -1.67 -37.36
N PRO A 66 12.26 -1.80 -37.52
CA PRO A 66 13.10 -2.72 -36.73
C PRO A 66 13.33 -2.25 -35.29
N LEU A 67 12.85 -1.05 -34.92
CA LEU A 67 12.89 -0.54 -33.54
C LEU A 67 11.88 -1.23 -32.60
N LYS A 68 10.99 -2.10 -33.12
CA LYS A 68 10.05 -2.94 -32.34
C LYS A 68 10.71 -4.13 -31.62
N SER A 69 11.99 -4.40 -31.86
CA SER A 69 12.72 -5.53 -31.24
C SER A 69 13.19 -5.29 -29.80
N MET A 70 13.10 -4.04 -29.30
CA MET A 70 13.41 -3.70 -27.90
C MET A 70 12.24 -3.95 -26.94
N GLN A 71 11.05 -4.24 -27.47
CA GLN A 71 9.86 -4.61 -26.69
C GLN A 71 9.85 -6.11 -26.44
N LYS A 72 10.96 -6.62 -25.89
CA LYS A 72 10.97 -7.94 -25.28
C LYS A 72 9.95 -7.89 -24.15
N ASP A 73 8.93 -8.74 -24.21
CA ASP A 73 7.98 -8.99 -23.13
C ASP A 73 8.77 -9.27 -21.85
N LEU A 74 9.06 -8.21 -21.11
CA LEU A 74 9.68 -8.35 -19.81
C LEU A 74 8.54 -8.85 -18.92
N PRO A 75 8.63 -10.05 -18.33
CA PRO A 75 7.62 -10.51 -17.40
C PRO A 75 7.51 -9.42 -16.34
N LEU A 76 6.31 -8.85 -16.21
CA LEU A 76 5.99 -7.75 -15.31
C LEU A 76 6.00 -8.21 -13.84
N THR A 77 6.95 -9.06 -13.47
CA THR A 77 7.41 -9.33 -12.11
C THR A 77 8.20 -8.14 -11.55
N GLN A 78 8.09 -6.95 -12.15
CA GLN A 78 8.67 -5.73 -11.64
C GLN A 78 7.80 -5.23 -10.49
N ILE A 79 8.45 -4.99 -9.35
CA ILE A 79 7.88 -4.30 -8.19
C ILE A 79 7.27 -3.00 -8.69
N ARG A 80 5.93 -2.95 -8.79
CA ARG A 80 5.20 -1.77 -9.21
C ARG A 80 4.86 -0.93 -7.99
N SER A 81 5.02 0.38 -8.12
CA SER A 81 4.50 1.31 -7.12
C SER A 81 2.97 1.28 -7.14
N VAL A 82 2.36 1.30 -5.97
CA VAL A 82 0.89 1.33 -5.79
C VAL A 82 0.35 2.75 -5.78
N THR A 83 1.22 3.72 -5.45
CA THR A 83 0.85 5.12 -5.27
C THR A 83 1.81 6.01 -6.04
N LEU A 84 1.33 7.17 -6.47
CA LEU A 84 2.18 8.23 -6.99
C LEU A 84 2.99 8.83 -5.83
N TYR A 85 4.25 9.14 -6.11
CA TYR A 85 5.14 9.81 -5.15
C TYR A 85 4.81 11.31 -5.07
N CYS A 86 3.71 11.64 -4.42
CA CYS A 86 3.26 13.01 -4.17
C CYS A 86 2.56 13.11 -2.80
N ASP A 87 2.32 14.35 -2.34
CA ASP A 87 1.58 14.67 -1.12
C ASP A 87 1.96 13.78 0.09
N MET A 88 1.02 12.96 0.56
CA MET A 88 1.18 12.11 1.74
C MET A 88 2.06 10.89 1.47
N SER A 89 2.09 10.37 0.24
CA SER A 89 2.98 9.26 -0.14
C SER A 89 4.45 9.65 0.04
N CYS A 90 4.81 10.89 -0.32
CA CYS A 90 6.16 11.42 -0.14
C CYS A 90 6.54 11.56 1.35
N VAL A 91 5.59 11.94 2.21
CA VAL A 91 5.80 12.02 3.66
C VAL A 91 6.01 10.62 4.25
N LEU A 92 5.20 9.64 3.85
CA LEU A 92 5.32 8.26 4.32
C LEU A 92 6.68 7.64 3.97
N VAL A 93 7.14 7.81 2.73
CA VAL A 93 8.46 7.31 2.30
C VAL A 93 9.58 8.00 3.09
N ARG A 94 9.46 9.30 3.39
CA ARG A 94 10.45 10.01 4.22
C ARG A 94 10.48 9.50 5.65
N LEU A 95 9.31 9.26 6.27
CA LEU A 95 9.24 8.69 7.61
C LEU A 95 9.85 7.28 7.66
N LEU A 96 9.60 6.48 6.63
CA LEU A 96 10.21 5.16 6.51
C LEU A 96 11.73 5.25 6.33
N LYS A 97 12.20 6.11 5.41
CA LYS A 97 13.62 6.20 5.03
C LYS A 97 14.51 6.88 6.07
N TYR A 98 14.02 7.96 6.69
CA TYR A 98 14.85 8.83 7.54
C TYR A 98 14.51 8.73 9.03
N HIS A 99 13.30 8.33 9.37
CA HIS A 99 12.88 8.16 10.77
C HIS A 99 12.86 6.67 11.18
N ASP A 100 13.24 5.76 10.28
CA ASP A 100 13.25 4.30 10.51
C ASP A 100 11.92 3.77 11.08
N ARG A 101 10.81 4.38 10.64
CA ARG A 101 9.45 4.00 11.05
C ARG A 101 9.02 2.73 10.33
N THR A 102 9.58 1.60 10.74
CA THR A 102 9.31 0.26 10.20
C THR A 102 7.87 -0.21 10.42
N ASP A 103 7.14 0.40 11.36
CA ASP A 103 5.70 0.23 11.54
C ASP A 103 4.91 0.58 10.25
N LEU A 104 5.41 1.55 9.47
CA LEU A 104 4.82 1.92 8.19
C LEU A 104 5.05 0.88 7.09
N ALA A 105 6.13 0.11 7.17
CA ALA A 105 6.49 -0.87 6.15
C ALA A 105 5.40 -1.94 6.00
N ILE A 106 4.89 -2.45 7.13
CA ILE A 106 3.82 -3.46 7.15
C ILE A 106 2.55 -2.92 6.49
N MET A 107 2.14 -1.70 6.85
CA MET A 107 0.98 -1.03 6.25
C MET A 107 1.13 -0.87 4.73
N MET A 108 2.27 -0.32 4.29
CA MET A 108 2.51 -0.06 2.87
C MET A 108 2.62 -1.35 2.06
N ALA A 109 3.19 -2.41 2.64
CA ALA A 109 3.25 -3.73 2.02
C ALA A 109 1.85 -4.34 1.79
N GLN A 110 0.90 -4.14 2.73
CA GLN A 110 -0.48 -4.58 2.55
C GLN A 110 -1.15 -3.91 1.34
N TRP A 111 -0.84 -2.64 1.06
CA TRP A 111 -1.37 -1.96 -0.13
C TRP A 111 -0.81 -2.58 -1.42
N MET A 112 0.47 -2.99 -1.41
CA MET A 112 1.11 -3.68 -2.53
C MET A 112 0.51 -5.07 -2.77
N PHE A 113 0.25 -5.84 -1.71
CA PHE A 113 -0.33 -7.17 -1.83
C PHE A 113 -1.76 -7.13 -2.40
N ARG A 114 -2.58 -6.17 -1.95
CA ARG A 114 -3.96 -6.00 -2.43
C ARG A 114 -4.08 -5.68 -3.92
N VAL A 115 -3.06 -5.06 -4.51
CA VAL A 115 -3.03 -4.79 -5.96
C VAL A 115 -2.68 -6.05 -6.75
N LEU A 116 -1.88 -6.96 -6.17
CA LEU A 116 -1.44 -8.18 -6.83
C LEU A 116 -2.56 -9.22 -6.96
N GLU A 117 -3.48 -9.28 -5.99
CA GLU A 117 -4.56 -10.28 -5.93
C GLU A 117 -5.65 -10.09 -7.01
N LYS A 118 -5.64 -8.96 -7.72
CA LYS A 118 -6.66 -8.63 -8.74
C LYS A 118 -6.19 -8.83 -10.19
N ILE A 119 -5.11 -9.57 -10.41
CA ILE A 119 -4.53 -9.90 -11.73
C ILE A 119 -4.86 -11.33 -12.11
#